data_AF-A0A6G4TU25-F1
#
_entry.id   AF-A0A6G4TU25-F1
#
_cell.length_a   1.000
_cell.length_b   1.000
_cell.length_c   1.000
_cell.angle_alpha   90.00
_cell.angle_beta   90.00
_cell.angle_gamma   90.00
#
_symmetry.space_group_name_H-M   'P 1'
#
loop_
_entity.id
_entity.type
_entity.pdbx_description
1 polymer ?
#
loop_
_entity_poly.entity_id
_entity_poly.type
_entity_poly.pdbx_seq_one_letter_code
_entity_poly.pdbx_strand_id
1 'polypeptide(L)' 'MAHSFPEDLVVAQRDWYAVYEELAERDDAAAQTTVLRRRLQRLSIRVSTHPYWTTIPGRAPAARMELRELARGATP' A
#
# COMPACT_ATOMS: atom_id res chain seq x y z
N MET A 1 8.78 -17.72 6.09
CA MET A 1 9.82 -17.58 5.05
C MET A 1 9.68 -16.17 4.50
N ALA A 2 10.51 -15.25 4.97
CA ALA A 2 10.36 -13.81 4.73
C ALA A 2 10.55 -13.52 3.23
N HIS A 3 9.46 -13.15 2.56
CA HIS A 3 9.49 -12.73 1.16
C HIS A 3 10.42 -11.51 1.04
N SER A 4 11.28 -11.50 0.01
CA SER A 4 12.32 -10.48 -0.24
C SER A 4 11.81 -9.06 -0.55
N PHE A 5 10.58 -8.73 -0.17
CA PHE A 5 10.06 -7.38 -0.27
C PHE A 5 10.68 -6.52 0.84
N PRO A 6 11.17 -5.31 0.51
CA PRO A 6 11.65 -4.39 1.53
C PRO A 6 10.53 -4.06 2.52
N GLU A 7 10.88 -4.00 3.80
CA GLU A 7 9.95 -3.73 4.90
C GLU A 7 9.17 -2.43 4.68
N ASP A 8 9.82 -1.40 4.10
CA ASP A 8 9.17 -0.14 3.72
C ASP A 8 7.97 -0.33 2.79
N LEU A 9 8.02 -1.27 1.84
CA LEU A 9 6.91 -1.55 0.93
C LEU A 9 5.77 -2.28 1.66
N VAL A 10 6.11 -3.22 2.54
CA VAL A 10 5.12 -3.95 3.34
C VAL A 10 4.42 -3.00 4.32
N VAL A 11 5.17 -2.12 4.99
CA VAL A 11 4.65 -1.08 5.87
C VAL A 11 3.78 -0.09 5.10
N ALA A 12 4.23 0.40 3.94
CA ALA A 12 3.44 1.32 3.12
C ALA A 12 2.12 0.70 2.63
N GLN A 13 2.13 -0.61 2.33
CA GLN A 13 0.93 -1.32 1.91
C GLN A 13 -0.03 -1.58 3.08
N ARG A 14 0.48 -1.89 4.27
CA ARG A 14 -0.32 -2.00 5.51
C ARG A 14 -0.97 -0.66 5.88
N ASP A 15 -0.19 0.42 5.85
CA ASP A 15 -0.70 1.78 6.04
C ASP A 15 -1.80 2.11 5.02
N TRP A 16 -1.66 1.66 3.77
CA TRP A 16 -2.68 1.84 2.74
C TRP A 16 -3.99 1.12 3.08
N TYR A 17 -3.91 -0.12 3.59
CA TYR A 17 -5.10 -0.86 4.06
C TYR A 17 -5.75 -0.23 5.29
N ALA A 18 -4.96 0.17 6.29
CA ALA A 18 -5.48 0.85 7.48
C ALA A 18 -6.20 2.15 7.13
N VAL A 19 -5.62 2.96 6.23
CA VAL A 19 -6.26 4.19 5.73
C VAL A 19 -7.49 3.89 4.88
N TYR A 20 -7.53 2.76 4.16
CA TYR A 20 -8.70 2.34 3.40
C TYR A 20 -9.84 1.86 4.30
N GLU A 21 -9.55 1.09 5.34
CA GLU A 21 -10.56 0.70 6.35
C GLU A 21 -11.09 1.94 7.08
N GLU A 22 -10.21 2.83 7.53
CA GLU A 22 -10.62 4.08 8.18
C GLU A 22 -11.44 4.98 7.25
N LEU A 23 -11.17 4.94 5.94
CA LEU A 23 -11.99 5.62 4.93
C LEU A 23 -13.35 4.96 4.74
N ALA A 24 -13.40 3.62 4.66
CA ALA A 24 -14.63 2.86 4.50
C ALA A 24 -15.57 2.98 5.71
N GLU A 25 -15.01 3.12 6.92
CA GLU A 25 -15.77 3.36 8.16
C GLU A 25 -16.26 4.81 8.30
N ARG A 26 -15.61 5.77 7.63
CA ARG A 26 -15.87 7.21 7.79
C ARG A 26 -16.39 7.89 6.53
N ASP A 27 -17.09 7.15 5.66
CA ASP A 27 -17.59 7.66 4.36
C ASP A 27 -18.46 8.93 4.51
N ASP A 28 -19.10 9.12 5.67
CA ASP A 28 -19.91 10.31 6.01
C ASP A 28 -19.11 11.60 6.31
N ALA A 29 -17.80 11.51 6.56
CA ALA A 29 -16.97 12.64 6.97
C ALA A 29 -16.13 13.23 5.82
N ALA A 30 -16.75 13.99 4.93
CA ALA A 30 -16.14 14.55 3.71
C ALA A 30 -14.77 15.26 3.91
N ALA A 31 -14.57 15.95 5.04
CA ALA A 31 -13.31 16.61 5.36
C ALA A 31 -12.18 15.60 5.67
N GLN A 32 -12.49 14.52 6.39
CA GLN A 32 -11.54 13.45 6.74
C GLN A 32 -11.20 12.60 5.52
N THR A 33 -12.20 12.34 4.67
CA THR A 33 -12.05 11.66 3.37
C THR A 33 -11.00 12.32 2.47
N THR A 34 -10.90 13.66 2.47
CA THR A 34 -9.89 14.38 1.67
C THR A 34 -8.46 14.14 2.17
N VAL A 35 -8.27 14.12 3.50
CA VAL A 35 -6.96 13.86 4.12
C VAL A 35 -6.53 12.41 3.88
N LEU A 36 -7.45 11.46 4.06
CA LEU A 36 -7.22 10.03 3.83
C LEU A 36 -6.90 9.75 2.36
N ARG A 37 -7.66 10.32 1.40
CA ARG A 37 -7.34 10.20 -0.03
C ARG A 37 -5.97 10.75 -0.39
N ARG A 38 -5.57 11.91 0.16
CA ARG A 38 -4.22 12.45 -0.06
C ARG A 38 -3.14 11.53 0.51
N ARG A 39 -3.41 10.92 1.67
CA ARG A 39 -2.50 9.94 2.29
C ARG A 39 -2.36 8.67 1.43
N LEU A 40 -3.46 8.13 0.91
CA LEU A 40 -3.46 7.01 -0.04
C LEU A 40 -2.68 7.32 -1.31
N GLN A 41 -2.85 8.51 -1.89
CA GLN A 41 -2.08 8.94 -3.07
C GLN A 41 -0.57 9.01 -2.77
N ARG A 42 -0.18 9.62 -1.65
CA ARG A 42 1.24 9.70 -1.26
C ARG A 42 1.86 8.33 -1.04
N LEU A 43 1.14 7.41 -0.38
CA LEU A 43 1.56 6.03 -0.20
C LEU A 43 1.69 5.31 -1.56
N SER A 44 0.72 5.48 -2.45
CA SER A 44 0.76 4.90 -3.80
C SER A 44 1.94 5.41 -4.63
N ILE A 45 2.25 6.71 -4.54
CA ILE A 45 3.43 7.31 -5.18
C ILE A 45 4.70 6.73 -4.57
N ARG A 46 4.83 6.71 -3.24
CA ARG A 46 6.02 6.18 -2.54
C ARG A 46 6.29 4.71 -2.89
N VAL A 47 5.24 3.90 -2.93
CA VAL A 47 5.32 2.52 -3.42
C VAL A 47 5.76 2.54 -4.88
N SER A 48 5.10 3.29 -5.75
CA SER A 48 5.37 3.24 -7.20
C SER A 48 6.73 3.80 -7.64
N THR A 49 7.30 4.75 -6.90
CA THR A 49 8.62 5.32 -7.15
C THR A 49 9.74 4.57 -6.42
N HIS A 50 9.43 3.45 -5.76
CA HIS A 50 10.43 2.71 -5.01
C HIS A 50 11.48 2.10 -5.95
N PRO A 51 12.80 2.24 -5.65
CA PRO A 51 13.87 1.68 -6.47
C PRO A 51 13.83 0.15 -6.57
N TYR A 52 13.13 -0.52 -5.65
CA TYR A 52 12.85 -1.96 -5.76
C TYR A 52 12.18 -2.34 -7.10
N TRP A 53 11.30 -1.49 -7.64
CA TRP A 53 10.66 -1.77 -8.93
C TRP A 53 11.63 -1.68 -10.11
N THR A 54 12.70 -0.88 -10.00
CA THR A 54 13.72 -0.81 -11.04
C THR A 54 14.68 -2.00 -10.96
N THR A 55 14.83 -2.62 -9.78
CA THR A 55 15.60 -3.86 -9.60
C THR A 55 14.89 -5.11 -10.14
N ILE A 56 13.58 -5.04 -10.44
CA ILE A 56 12.80 -6.17 -10.93
C ILE A 56 12.31 -5.87 -12.37
N PRO A 57 13.11 -6.18 -13.39
CA PRO A 57 12.71 -5.97 -14.77
C PRO A 57 11.48 -6.83 -15.12
N GLY A 58 10.41 -6.18 -15.59
CA GLY A 58 9.24 -6.84 -16.18
C GLY A 58 8.25 -7.49 -15.20
N ARG A 59 8.52 -7.58 -13.89
CA ARG A 59 7.57 -8.15 -12.90
C ARG A 59 6.92 -7.13 -11.96
N ALA A 60 7.09 -5.83 -12.21
CA ALA A 60 6.50 -4.78 -11.38
C ALA A 60 4.97 -4.85 -11.18
N PRO A 61 4.15 -5.35 -12.13
CA PRO A 61 2.71 -5.55 -11.88
C PRO A 61 2.44 -6.77 -10.99
N ALA A 62 3.09 -7.91 -11.26
CA ALA A 62 2.91 -9.14 -10.51
C ALA A 62 3.40 -9.00 -9.06
N ALA A 63 4.57 -8.39 -8.85
CA ALA A 63 5.09 -8.14 -7.51
C ALA A 63 4.27 -7.08 -6.74
N ARG A 64 3.56 -6.15 -7.42
CA ARG A 64 2.56 -5.29 -6.76
C ARG A 64 1.34 -6.08 -6.29
N MET A 65 0.89 -7.05 -7.09
CA MET A 65 -0.23 -7.92 -6.70
C MET A 65 0.16 -8.81 -5.51
N GLU A 66 1.34 -9.43 -5.54
CA GLU A 66 1.88 -10.20 -4.41
C GLU A 66 2.01 -9.35 -3.14
N LEU A 67 2.50 -8.11 -3.25
CA LEU A 67 2.58 -7.17 -2.13
C LEU A 67 1.20 -6.88 -1.52
N ARG A 68 0.18 -6.67 -2.36
CA ARG A 68 -1.21 -6.44 -1.90
C ARG A 68 -1.78 -7.67 -1.22
N GLU A 69 -1.61 -8.85 -1.80
CA GLU A 69 -2.07 -10.11 -1.19
C GLU A 69 -1.34 -10.41 0.12
N LEU A 70 -0.04 -10.14 0.20
CA LEU A 70 0.75 -10.31 1.42
C LEU A 70 0.29 -9.35 2.53
N ALA A 71 0.00 -8.09 2.19
CA ALA A 71 -0.53 -7.13 3.15
C ALA A 71 -1.99 -7.41 3.55
N ARG A 72 -2.81 -7.99 2.66
CA ARG A 72 -4.18 -8.41 2.96
C ARG A 72 -4.24 -9.70 3.80
N GLY A 73 -3.37 -10.66 3.51
CA GLY A 73 -3.27 -11.95 4.22
C GLY A 73 -2.50 -11.86 5.54
N ALA A 74 -1.79 -10.76 5.79
CA ALA A 74 -1.31 -10.39 7.11
C ALA A 74 -2.48 -9.85 7.96
N THR A 75 -3.49 -10.68 8.17
CA THR A 75 -4.51 -10.45 9.19
C THR A 75 -3.82 -10.50 10.56
N PRO A 76 -4.06 -9.54 11.48
CA PRO A 76 -3.46 -9.52 12.81
C PRO A 76 -3.78 -10.76 13.66
#